data_AF-A0A352RVW9-F1
#
_entry.id   AF-A0A352RVW9-F1
#
_cell.length_a   1.000
_cell.length_b   1.000
_cell.length_c   1.000
_cell.angle_alpha   90.00
_cell.angle_beta   90.00
_cell.angle_gamma   90.00
#
_symmetry.space_group_name_H-M   'P 1'
#
loop_
_entity.id
_entity.type
_entity.pdbx_description
1 polymer ?
#
loop_
_entity_poly.entity_id
_entity_poly.type
_entity_poly.pdbx_seq_one_letter_code
_entity_poly.pdbx_strand_id
1 'polypeptide(L)' 'VLRLLNEPTAAAIAYGLDNAAEGIYAVYDLGGGTFDISVL' A
#
# COMPACT_ATOMS: atom_id res chain seq x y z
N VAL A 1 12.94 -6.65 15.32
CA VAL A 1 11.94 -6.19 14.31
C VAL A 1 11.01 -7.37 14.03
N LEU A 2 9.70 -7.24 14.27
CA LEU A 2 8.74 -8.36 14.16
C LEU A 2 8.38 -8.70 12.70
N ARG A 3 8.34 -7.71 11.79
CA ARG A 3 8.23 -7.89 10.33
C ARG A 3 8.62 -6.59 9.63
N LEU A 4 9.21 -6.70 8.44
CA LEU A 4 9.30 -5.60 7.49
C LEU A 4 8.14 -5.72 6.50
N LEU A 5 7.42 -4.63 6.30
CA LEU A 5 6.31 -4.54 5.37
C LEU A 5 6.62 -3.40 4.40
N ASN A 6 6.36 -3.62 3.12
CA ASN A 6 6.46 -2.57 2.11
C ASN A 6 5.34 -1.54 2.31
N GLU A 7 5.69 -0.27 2.09
CA GLU A 7 4.79 0.88 2.19
C GLU A 7 3.43 0.68 1.49
N PRO A 8 3.35 0.23 0.21
CA PRO A 8 2.06 0.10 -0.46
C PRO A 8 1.17 -0.99 0.15
N THR A 9 1.73 -2.08 0.66
CA THR A 9 0.94 -3.10 1.38
C THR A 9 0.49 -2.60 2.74
N ALA A 10 1.33 -1.83 3.44
CA ALA A 10 0.95 -1.20 4.69
C ALA A 10 -0.23 -0.22 4.49
N ALA A 11 -0.16 0.59 3.43
CA ALA A 11 -1.25 1.48 3.03
C ALA A 11 -2.54 0.71 2.68
N ALA A 12 -2.41 -0.38 1.91
CA ALA A 12 -3.55 -1.24 1.55
C ALA A 12 -4.25 -1.85 2.79
N ILE A 13 -3.48 -2.36 3.76
CA ILE A 13 -4.01 -2.89 5.01
C ILE A 13 -4.65 -1.78 5.85
N ALA A 14 -4.02 -0.62 5.96
CA ALA A 14 -4.58 0.53 6.69
C ALA A 14 -5.90 1.03 6.08
N TYR A 15 -6.05 0.89 4.76
CA TYR A 15 -7.29 1.17 4.03
C TYR A 15 -8.35 0.08 4.17
N GLY A 16 -7.97 -1.11 4.64
CA GLY A 16 -8.86 -2.25 4.87
C GLY A 16 -9.04 -3.18 3.66
N LEU A 17 -8.13 -3.13 2.67
CA LEU A 17 -8.20 -4.01 1.50
C LEU A 17 -7.97 -5.50 1.82
N ASP A 18 -7.44 -5.80 3.01
CA ASP A 18 -7.28 -7.17 3.51
C ASP A 18 -8.61 -7.87 3.85
N ASN A 19 -9.71 -7.13 3.97
CA ASN A 19 -11.04 -7.65 4.34
C ASN A 19 -11.92 -8.00 3.11
N ALA A 20 -11.38 -8.81 2.20
CA ALA A 20 -12.06 -9.32 0.99
C ALA A 20 -12.34 -8.27 -0.11
N ALA A 21 -11.45 -7.28 -0.25
CA ALA A 21 -11.48 -6.38 -1.40
C ALA A 21 -10.84 -7.08 -2.62
N GLU A 22 -11.69 -7.59 -3.53
CA GLU A 22 -11.23 -8.13 -4.81
C GLU A 22 -11.14 -7.01 -5.86
N GLY A 23 -10.00 -6.89 -6.52
CA GLY A 23 -9.79 -5.89 -7.56
C GLY A 23 -8.31 -5.62 -7.80
N ILE A 24 -8.04 -4.76 -8.79
CA ILE A 24 -6.72 -4.19 -9.03
C ILE A 24 -6.72 -2.78 -8.45
N TYR A 25 -5.74 -2.48 -7.60
CA TYR A 25 -5.62 -1.22 -6.88
C TYR A 25 -4.31 -0.51 -7.21
N ALA A 26 -4.38 0.79 -7.44
CA ALA A 26 -3.19 1.62 -7.56
C ALA A 26 -3.00 2.42 -6.26
N VAL A 27 -1.83 2.27 -5.63
CA VAL A 27 -1.39 3.07 -4.50
C VAL A 27 -0.43 4.12 -5.03
N TYR A 28 -0.78 5.39 -4.80
CA TYR A 28 0.06 6.55 -5.10
C TYR A 28 0.64 7.07 -3.78
N ASP A 29 1.96 6.96 -3.63
CA ASP A 29 2.68 7.48 -2.46
C ASP A 29 3.40 8.78 -2.84
N LEU A 30 3.03 9.86 -2.16
CA LEU A 30 3.57 11.21 -2.34
C LEU A 30 4.28 11.62 -1.06
N GLY A 31 5.57 11.28 -0.98
CA GLY A 31 6.44 11.66 0.12
C GLY A 31 6.95 13.10 0.01
N GLY A 32 7.78 13.51 0.97
CA GLY A 32 8.38 14.86 0.99
C GLY A 32 9.38 15.16 -0.14
N GLY A 33 9.71 14.17 -0.98
CA GLY A 33 10.60 14.30 -2.13
C GLY A 33 10.62 13.08 -3.05
N THR A 34 9.74 12.11 -2.82
CA THR A 34 9.60 10.88 -3.63
C THR A 34 8.18 10.78 -4.13
N PHE A 35 8.03 10.11 -5.27
CA PHE A 35 6.74 9.75 -5.81
C PHE A 35 6.84 8.31 -6.31
N ASP A 36 6.07 7.44 -5.68
CA ASP A 36 6.08 6.01 -5.95
C ASP A 36 4.67 5.54 -6.28
N ILE A 37 4.56 4.64 -7.25
CA ILE A 37 3.29 4.02 -7.63
C ILE A 37 3.46 2.51 -7.50
N SER A 38 2.48 1.88 -6.87
CA SER A 38 2.37 0.42 -6.83
C SER A 38 1.01 -0.03 -7.30
N VAL A 39 0.97 -1.11 -8.08
CA VAL A 39 -0.26 -1.79 -8.47
C VAL A 39 -0.34 -3.10 -7.69
N LEU A 40 -1.43 -3.27 -6.94
CA LEU A 40 -1.73 -4.41 -6.08
C LEU A 40 -2.93 -5.18 -6.63
#